data_AF-A0AA39MHZ4-F1
#
_entry.id   AF-A0AA39MHZ4-F1
#
_cell.length_a   1.000
_cell.length_b   1.000
_cell.length_c   1.000
_cell.angle_alpha   90.00
_cell.angle_beta   90.00
_cell.angle_gamma   90.00
#
_symmetry.space_group_name_H-M   'P 1'
#
loop_
_entity.id
_entity.type
_entity.pdbx_description
1 polymer ?
#
loop_
_entity_poly.entity_id
_entity_poly.type
_entity_poly.pdbx_seq_one_letter_code
_entity_poly.pdbx_strand_id
1 'polypeptide(L)'
;MSYDGKERSKHIEDKAASILTMPHVESQTLARRRPSVFTRVTAGVVLLILFFFFEHALMAPRSTMYAVNRFFGAKEQDHNYYPYEWPIPSDLIVDHCAEFQEGEFWNGEQSSTVSFDLPLNSDKLFLLSRGSYTSGWVYIGQSDDVSLDTARVEVTVGYRDDELELAKVCKVSRAGSENGVGFFTPRHAHRNRISLRFDVRVLLPKAPLTIQDFRTDLPLFSQQVGALETVFFESITLHGAMKPIYVESVSTAVGKFKNANSPIEGNFNTSTSLDLATANSAINVIVGLFNADGEETTSVSMETANAPISAGISLLSTAPSSTGGKFDVKAYTARGKIELGFIDASVDSALDLTAHTAMGPVDVTMHPTYEGEFKLATVMGRAEVTHDEPEDPKGEDRKRTVSFERAGGSVVSGRVWWGEEGKGKGTADLKTSLSGVKLAL
;
A
#
# COMPACT_ATOMS: atom_id res chain seq x y z
N MET A 1 -15.33 -49.97 46.37
CA MET A 1 -15.01 -49.78 44.94
C MET A 1 -13.53 -49.46 44.86
N SER A 2 -12.79 -50.37 44.24
CA SER A 2 -11.33 -50.48 44.16
C SER A 2 -10.85 -49.96 42.81
N TYR A 3 -9.59 -49.50 42.76
CA TYR A 3 -8.60 -49.45 41.65
C TYR A 3 -7.74 -48.19 41.88
N ASP A 4 -6.71 -48.24 42.72
CA ASP A 4 -5.42 -48.96 42.65
C ASP A 4 -4.41 -48.28 41.72
N GLY A 5 -3.38 -47.73 42.35
CA GLY A 5 -2.24 -47.07 41.75
C GLY A 5 -0.97 -47.87 42.02
N LYS A 6 -0.04 -47.87 41.07
CA LYS A 6 1.31 -48.43 41.22
C LYS A 6 2.27 -47.59 40.41
N GLU A 7 3.16 -46.79 41.00
CA GLU A 7 4.32 -47.06 41.86
C GLU A 7 5.65 -47.11 41.06
N ARG A 8 6.60 -46.39 41.64
CA ARG A 8 7.90 -45.92 41.20
C ARG A 8 8.99 -47.01 41.21
N SER A 9 10.01 -46.73 40.39
CA SER A 9 11.45 -46.85 40.70
C SER A 9 12.11 -48.23 40.77
N LYS A 10 13.22 -48.39 40.04
CA LYS A 10 14.47 -48.94 40.60
C LYS A 10 15.73 -48.64 39.76
N HIS A 11 16.76 -48.18 40.49
CA HIS A 11 18.20 -48.10 40.22
C HIS A 11 18.80 -49.39 39.59
N ILE A 12 19.72 -49.32 38.63
CA ILE A 12 21.21 -49.11 38.70
C ILE A 12 21.99 -50.23 39.43
N GLU A 13 22.98 -50.72 38.67
CA GLU A 13 24.26 -51.37 38.99
C GLU A 13 24.44 -52.91 39.04
N ASP A 14 25.55 -53.27 38.36
CA ASP A 14 26.39 -54.46 38.40
C ASP A 14 25.97 -55.80 37.76
N LYS A 15 26.67 -56.14 36.65
CA LYS A 15 27.67 -57.22 36.68
C LYS A 15 28.51 -57.28 35.40
N ALA A 16 29.82 -57.34 35.60
CA ALA A 16 30.84 -57.61 34.61
C ALA A 16 31.11 -59.13 34.44
N ALA A 17 31.76 -59.44 33.31
CA ALA A 17 32.60 -60.60 32.97
C ALA A 17 31.98 -61.75 32.13
N SER A 18 32.60 -61.94 30.95
CA SER A 18 32.94 -63.20 30.23
C SER A 18 32.71 -63.03 28.71
N ILE A 19 33.72 -62.65 27.92
CA ILE A 19 34.69 -63.51 27.21
C ILE A 19 34.12 -64.18 25.93
N LEU A 20 34.81 -63.88 24.81
CA LEU A 20 34.93 -64.60 23.52
C LEU A 20 33.68 -64.80 22.64
N THR A 21 33.59 -64.04 21.54
CA THR A 21 33.90 -64.52 20.17
C THR A 21 33.50 -63.44 19.14
N MET A 22 34.45 -63.08 18.28
CA MET A 22 34.19 -62.25 17.09
C MET A 22 33.60 -63.12 15.98
N PRO A 23 32.49 -62.71 15.34
CA PRO A 23 32.29 -62.96 13.93
C PRO A 23 32.59 -61.68 13.15
N HIS A 24 33.49 -61.85 12.20
CA HIS A 24 33.78 -60.94 11.11
C HIS A 24 32.47 -60.59 10.37
N VAL A 25 31.99 -59.34 10.48
CA VAL A 25 30.87 -58.84 9.70
C VAL A 25 31.40 -57.80 8.71
N GLU A 26 31.14 -58.09 7.45
CA GLU A 26 31.51 -57.34 6.26
C GLU A 26 31.09 -55.87 6.33
N SER A 27 31.99 -54.99 5.92
CA SER A 27 31.69 -53.59 5.62
C SER A 27 30.75 -53.54 4.41
N GLN A 28 29.45 -53.37 4.65
CA GLN A 28 28.53 -52.94 3.60
C GLN A 28 28.86 -51.48 3.23
N THR A 29 29.59 -51.33 2.13
CA THR A 29 29.73 -50.05 1.43
C THR A 29 28.35 -49.53 1.05
N LEU A 30 27.90 -48.47 1.72
CA LEU A 30 26.73 -47.69 1.33
C LEU A 30 26.92 -47.19 -0.10
N ALA A 31 26.32 -47.90 -1.06
CA ALA A 31 26.28 -47.50 -2.45
C ALA A 31 25.60 -46.13 -2.53
N ARG A 32 26.41 -45.10 -2.78
CA ARG A 32 26.00 -43.70 -2.94
C ARG A 32 25.15 -43.63 -4.22
N ARG A 33 23.84 -43.90 -4.09
CA ARG A 33 22.86 -43.81 -5.17
C ARG A 33 22.97 -42.41 -5.76
N ARG A 34 23.49 -42.31 -6.99
CA ARG A 34 23.51 -41.04 -7.72
C ARG A 34 22.07 -40.53 -7.76
N PRO A 35 21.80 -39.31 -7.28
CA PRO A 35 20.46 -38.75 -7.35
C PRO A 35 20.00 -38.81 -8.81
N SER A 36 18.80 -39.33 -9.02
CA SER A 36 18.25 -39.42 -10.38
C SER A 36 18.15 -38.01 -10.95
N VAL A 37 18.19 -37.89 -12.28
CA VAL A 37 18.03 -36.61 -12.98
C VAL A 37 16.79 -35.87 -12.46
N PHE A 38 15.73 -36.61 -12.12
CA PHE A 38 14.51 -36.09 -11.50
C PHE A 38 14.76 -35.35 -10.16
N THR A 39 15.59 -35.89 -9.27
CA THR A 39 15.93 -35.25 -7.98
C THR A 39 16.73 -33.95 -8.17
N ARG A 40 17.57 -33.88 -9.21
CA ARG A 40 18.34 -32.67 -9.52
C ARG A 40 17.46 -31.57 -10.12
N VAL A 41 16.52 -31.95 -11.00
CA VAL A 41 15.55 -31.01 -11.58
C VAL A 41 14.60 -30.48 -10.49
N THR A 42 14.07 -31.34 -9.63
CA THR A 42 13.20 -30.90 -8.50
C THR A 42 13.93 -30.00 -7.51
N ALA A 43 15.18 -30.32 -7.14
CA ALA A 43 15.98 -29.45 -6.28
C ALA A 43 16.25 -28.08 -6.93
N GLY A 44 16.52 -28.05 -8.24
CA GLY A 44 16.70 -26.82 -9.01
C GLY A 44 15.44 -25.95 -9.02
N VAL A 45 14.27 -26.56 -9.27
CA VAL A 45 12.98 -25.87 -9.25
C VAL A 45 12.66 -25.33 -7.85
N VAL A 46 12.91 -26.11 -6.79
CA VAL A 46 12.70 -25.66 -5.40
C VAL A 46 13.62 -24.49 -5.04
N LEU A 47 14.89 -24.52 -5.45
CA LEU A 47 15.82 -23.40 -5.24
C LEU A 47 15.38 -22.14 -5.99
N LEU A 48 14.88 -22.28 -7.22
CA LEU A 48 14.34 -21.17 -8.02
C LEU A 48 13.09 -20.57 -7.37
N ILE A 49 12.19 -21.42 -6.88
CA ILE A 49 11.01 -21.00 -6.11
C ILE A 49 11.44 -20.27 -4.83
N LEU A 50 12.38 -20.82 -4.07
CA LEU A 50 12.88 -20.20 -2.84
C LEU A 50 13.60 -18.87 -3.12
N PHE A 51 14.34 -18.75 -4.21
CA PHE A 51 14.95 -17.49 -4.64
C PHE A 51 13.89 -16.44 -4.96
N PHE A 52 12.82 -16.80 -5.67
CA PHE A 52 11.69 -15.90 -5.90
C PHE A 52 10.97 -15.49 -4.62
N PHE A 53 10.71 -16.44 -3.73
CA PHE A 53 10.14 -16.14 -2.42
C PHE A 53 11.07 -15.24 -1.60
N PHE A 54 12.39 -15.41 -1.70
CA PHE A 54 13.36 -14.60 -0.97
C PHE A 54 13.42 -13.18 -1.50
N GLU A 55 13.48 -12.96 -2.83
CA GLU A 55 13.38 -11.62 -3.40
C GLU A 55 12.06 -10.94 -3.03
N HIS A 56 10.93 -11.65 -3.14
CA HIS A 56 9.61 -11.09 -2.80
C HIS A 56 9.46 -10.85 -1.28
N ALA A 57 10.03 -11.70 -0.42
CA ALA A 57 9.98 -11.53 1.03
C ALA A 57 10.90 -10.40 1.54
N LEU A 58 11.93 -10.05 0.76
CA LEU A 58 12.74 -8.85 1.00
C LEU A 58 12.07 -7.58 0.48
N MET A 59 11.28 -7.67 -0.60
CA MET A 59 10.56 -6.53 -1.17
C MET A 59 9.18 -6.29 -0.57
N ALA A 60 8.55 -7.28 0.07
CA ALA A 60 7.29 -7.07 0.78
C ALA A 60 7.49 -5.98 1.86
N PRO A 61 6.61 -4.98 1.95
CA PRO A 61 6.80 -3.82 2.81
C PRO A 61 6.71 -4.26 4.27
N ARG A 62 7.84 -4.69 4.83
CA ARG A 62 7.98 -5.06 6.26
C ARG A 62 7.44 -3.93 7.14
N SER A 63 7.56 -2.68 6.69
CA SER A 63 7.11 -1.48 7.39
C SER A 63 5.60 -1.41 7.66
N THR A 64 4.72 -1.92 6.79
CA THR A 64 3.26 -1.79 6.98
C THR A 64 2.74 -2.74 8.05
N MET A 65 3.29 -3.95 8.16
CA MET A 65 2.92 -4.90 9.21
C MET A 65 3.41 -4.47 10.60
N TYR A 66 4.57 -3.79 10.68
CA TYR A 66 5.05 -3.19 11.93
C TYR A 66 4.18 -2.03 12.41
N ALA A 67 3.49 -1.31 11.52
CA ALA A 67 2.64 -0.18 11.89
C ALA A 67 1.44 -0.62 12.74
N VAL A 68 0.81 -1.75 12.39
CA VAL A 68 -0.31 -2.31 13.17
C VAL A 68 0.15 -2.72 14.58
N ASN A 69 1.29 -3.41 14.69
CA ASN A 69 1.85 -3.82 15.98
C ASN A 69 2.33 -2.64 16.83
N ARG A 70 2.81 -1.55 16.21
CA ARG A 70 3.17 -0.31 16.93
C ARG A 70 1.94 0.43 17.44
N PHE A 71 0.82 0.41 16.71
CA PHE A 71 -0.42 1.04 17.14
C PHE A 71 -1.09 0.27 18.29
N PHE A 72 -1.14 -1.06 18.20
CA PHE A 72 -1.64 -1.92 19.27
C PHE A 72 -0.62 -2.18 20.38
N GLY A 73 0.55 -1.50 20.33
CA GLY A 73 1.69 -1.60 21.24
C GLY A 73 1.45 -2.44 22.47
N ALA A 74 1.61 -3.76 22.35
CA ALA A 74 1.51 -4.71 23.43
C ALA A 74 2.77 -4.59 24.30
N LYS A 75 2.88 -3.49 25.05
CA LYS A 75 3.72 -3.51 26.24
C LYS A 75 2.91 -4.21 27.32
N GLU A 76 3.45 -5.31 27.80
CA GLU A 76 3.02 -6.00 29.02
C GLU A 76 2.89 -4.93 30.14
N GLN A 77 1.67 -4.68 30.60
CA GLN A 77 1.36 -3.58 31.51
C GLN A 77 0.66 -4.10 32.77
N ASP A 78 1.20 -3.69 33.92
CA ASP A 78 0.70 -3.96 35.26
C ASP A 78 -0.76 -3.51 35.42
N HIS A 79 -1.59 -4.40 35.96
CA HIS A 79 -3.02 -4.22 36.23
C HIS A 79 -3.37 -3.16 37.30
N ASN A 80 -2.45 -2.26 37.63
CA ASN A 80 -2.75 -1.22 38.60
C ASN A 80 -3.60 -0.12 37.98
N TYR A 81 -4.62 0.27 38.74
CA TYR A 81 -5.62 1.29 38.48
C TYR A 81 -4.96 2.66 38.21
N TYR A 82 -4.52 2.89 36.97
CA TYR A 82 -3.93 4.17 36.56
C TYR A 82 -5.03 5.17 36.17
N PRO A 83 -4.86 6.47 36.48
CA PRO A 83 -5.72 7.54 35.98
C PRO A 83 -5.75 7.52 34.45
N TYR A 84 -6.86 7.97 33.87
CA TYR A 84 -7.07 8.06 32.42
C TYR A 84 -6.01 8.96 31.74
N GLU A 85 -4.85 8.40 31.41
CA GLU A 85 -3.82 9.12 30.68
C GLU A 85 -4.10 9.04 29.18
N TRP A 86 -4.26 10.21 28.57
CA TRP A 86 -4.32 10.34 27.12
C TRP A 86 -2.91 10.20 26.54
N PRO A 87 -2.68 9.28 25.59
CA PRO A 87 -1.37 9.03 25.02
C PRO A 87 -0.98 10.12 24.00
N ILE A 88 -0.82 11.36 24.47
CA ILE A 88 -0.36 12.49 23.67
C ILE A 88 1.15 12.34 23.44
N PRO A 89 1.62 12.26 22.19
CA PRO A 89 3.04 12.22 21.88
C PRO A 89 3.79 13.43 22.46
N SER A 90 4.97 13.20 23.04
CA SER A 90 5.77 14.24 23.71
C SER A 90 6.32 15.32 22.76
N ASP A 91 6.31 15.05 21.46
CA ASP A 91 6.71 15.99 20.40
C ASP A 91 5.59 17.00 20.03
N LEU A 92 4.37 16.82 20.55
CA LEU A 92 3.27 17.74 20.29
C LEU A 92 3.19 18.83 21.36
N ILE A 93 3.02 20.06 20.90
CA ILE A 93 2.63 21.20 21.73
C ILE A 93 1.11 21.34 21.59
N VAL A 94 0.40 21.11 22.70
CA VAL A 94 -1.05 21.30 22.76
C VAL A 94 -1.34 22.79 22.95
N ASP A 95 -2.05 23.39 22.00
CA ASP A 95 -2.47 24.80 22.08
C ASP A 95 -3.71 24.90 22.98
N HIS A 96 -4.83 24.37 22.51
CA HIS A 96 -6.05 24.25 23.30
C HIS A 96 -6.84 23.00 22.90
N CYS A 97 -7.63 22.49 23.83
CA CYS A 97 -8.54 21.37 23.60
C CYS A 97 -9.99 21.87 23.56
N ALA A 98 -10.83 21.13 22.84
CA ALA A 98 -12.25 21.37 22.80
C ALA A 98 -12.85 21.22 24.21
N GLU A 99 -13.66 22.21 24.59
CA GLU A 99 -14.59 22.08 25.69
C GLU A 99 -15.93 21.64 25.11
N PHE A 100 -16.17 20.33 25.12
CA PHE A 100 -17.42 19.80 24.61
C PHE A 100 -18.57 20.18 25.54
N GLN A 101 -19.57 20.85 24.99
CA GLN A 101 -20.86 21.03 25.66
C GLN A 101 -21.74 19.83 25.33
N GLU A 102 -22.57 19.40 26.27
CA GLU A 102 -23.63 18.41 26.01
C GLU A 102 -24.47 18.91 24.84
N GLY A 103 -24.44 18.17 23.73
CA GLY A 103 -25.06 18.63 22.50
C GLY A 103 -26.37 17.90 22.18
N GLU A 104 -26.80 18.05 20.94
CA GLU A 104 -28.12 17.60 20.50
C GLU A 104 -28.19 16.07 20.39
N PHE A 105 -29.39 15.54 20.67
CA PHE A 105 -29.70 14.12 20.56
C PHE A 105 -30.10 13.80 19.13
N TRP A 106 -29.29 13.01 18.42
CA TRP A 106 -29.52 12.60 17.03
C TRP A 106 -29.53 11.08 16.92
N ASN A 107 -30.62 10.52 16.37
CA ASN A 107 -30.76 9.07 16.13
C ASN A 107 -30.50 8.15 17.33
N GLY A 108 -30.75 8.60 18.57
CA GLY A 108 -30.50 7.80 19.77
C GLY A 108 -29.11 8.01 20.40
N GLU A 109 -28.29 8.91 19.86
CA GLU A 109 -26.93 9.19 20.30
C GLU A 109 -26.79 10.69 20.60
N GLN A 110 -26.05 11.05 21.66
CA GLN A 110 -25.70 12.44 21.90
C GLN A 110 -24.51 12.81 21.01
N SER A 111 -24.46 14.05 20.54
CA SER A 111 -23.35 14.52 19.72
C SER A 111 -22.88 15.89 20.16
N SER A 112 -21.57 16.13 20.14
CA SER A 112 -20.98 17.45 20.41
C SER A 112 -20.05 17.84 19.28
N THR A 113 -20.08 19.11 18.85
CA THR A 113 -19.33 19.61 17.69
C THR A 113 -18.37 20.71 18.09
N VAL A 114 -17.17 20.68 17.52
CA VAL A 114 -16.14 21.71 17.68
C VAL A 114 -15.48 21.98 16.32
N SER A 115 -14.98 23.20 16.13
CA SER A 115 -14.21 23.58 14.94
C SER A 115 -12.85 24.14 15.30
N PHE A 116 -11.86 23.88 14.43
CA PHE A 116 -10.52 24.44 14.52
C PHE A 116 -10.13 25.04 13.18
N ASP A 117 -9.61 26.27 13.21
CA ASP A 117 -9.04 26.90 12.02
C ASP A 117 -7.51 26.69 12.03
N LEU A 118 -7.00 26.10 10.95
CA LEU A 118 -5.59 25.84 10.72
C LEU A 118 -5.05 26.78 9.63
N PRO A 119 -3.87 27.39 9.84
CA PRO A 119 -3.33 28.34 8.89
C PRO A 119 -2.81 27.63 7.64
N LEU A 120 -3.24 28.06 6.45
CA LEU A 120 -2.89 27.42 5.17
C LEU A 120 -1.40 27.56 4.79
N ASN A 121 -0.72 28.57 5.34
CA ASN A 121 0.73 28.78 5.19
C ASN A 121 1.56 27.95 6.19
N SER A 122 0.97 26.92 6.81
CA SER A 122 1.71 25.95 7.62
C SER A 122 2.67 25.17 6.75
N ASP A 123 3.86 24.87 7.28
CA ASP A 123 4.81 23.96 6.61
C ASP A 123 4.19 22.56 6.46
N LYS A 124 3.30 22.20 7.38
CA LYS A 124 2.55 20.95 7.38
C LYS A 124 1.21 21.11 8.09
N LEU A 125 0.15 20.62 7.45
CA LEU A 125 -1.15 20.38 8.06
C LEU A 125 -1.26 18.90 8.42
N PHE A 126 -1.71 18.57 9.63
CA PHE A 126 -1.85 17.16 10.01
C PHE A 126 -3.05 16.82 10.89
N LEU A 127 -3.51 15.57 10.76
CA LEU A 127 -4.46 14.93 11.66
C LEU A 127 -3.83 13.68 12.25
N LEU A 128 -4.01 13.44 13.54
CA LEU A 128 -3.53 12.21 14.17
C LEU A 128 -4.48 11.69 15.22
N SER A 129 -4.54 10.38 15.39
CA SER A 129 -5.34 9.76 16.44
C SER A 129 -4.51 8.81 17.31
N ARG A 130 -4.76 8.82 18.62
CA ARG A 130 -4.12 7.93 19.60
C ARG A 130 -5.13 7.45 20.63
N GLY A 131 -5.00 6.19 21.01
CA GLY A 131 -5.91 5.55 21.96
C GLY A 131 -6.76 4.47 21.30
N SER A 132 -7.48 3.72 22.13
CA SER A 132 -8.19 2.52 21.68
C SER A 132 -9.60 2.81 21.15
N TYR A 133 -10.13 4.00 21.42
CA TYR A 133 -11.50 4.39 21.08
C TYR A 133 -11.56 5.52 20.04
N THR A 134 -10.43 5.90 19.45
CA THR A 134 -10.41 6.87 18.34
C THR A 134 -10.74 6.17 17.03
N SER A 135 -12.03 6.02 16.74
CA SER A 135 -12.52 5.44 15.48
C SER A 135 -13.58 6.32 14.85
N GLY A 136 -13.68 6.30 13.53
CA GLY A 136 -14.55 7.25 12.86
C GLY A 136 -14.40 7.31 11.36
N TRP A 137 -14.73 8.47 10.81
CA TRP A 137 -14.49 8.81 9.42
C TRP A 137 -13.99 10.25 9.30
N VAL A 138 -13.19 10.49 8.28
CA VAL A 138 -12.66 11.80 7.93
C VAL A 138 -12.98 12.07 6.47
N TYR A 139 -13.55 13.24 6.22
CA TYR A 139 -13.74 13.79 4.89
C TYR A 139 -12.83 14.99 4.68
N ILE A 140 -12.11 15.01 3.57
CA ILE A 140 -11.28 16.13 3.14
C ILE A 140 -11.89 16.65 1.85
N GLY A 141 -12.39 17.88 1.87
CA GLY A 141 -13.09 18.49 0.75
C GLY A 141 -12.91 20.00 0.71
N GLN A 142 -13.51 20.63 -0.28
CA GLN A 142 -13.59 22.09 -0.34
C GLN A 142 -14.92 22.58 0.22
N SER A 143 -14.89 23.71 0.91
CA SER A 143 -16.09 24.40 1.38
C SER A 143 -16.75 25.19 0.25
N ASP A 144 -18.07 25.31 0.25
CA ASP A 144 -18.76 26.29 -0.59
C ASP A 144 -18.66 27.71 -0.05
N ASP A 145 -18.17 27.88 1.18
CA ASP A 145 -17.90 29.18 1.77
C ASP A 145 -16.61 29.79 1.19
N VAL A 146 -16.80 30.80 0.34
CA VAL A 146 -15.73 31.54 -0.34
C VAL A 146 -14.94 32.43 0.64
N SER A 147 -15.44 32.65 1.86
CA SER A 147 -14.79 33.54 2.84
C SER A 147 -13.70 32.86 3.66
N LEU A 148 -13.49 31.55 3.51
CA LEU A 148 -12.46 30.83 4.26
C LEU A 148 -11.05 31.21 3.78
N ASP A 149 -10.25 31.74 4.70
CA ASP A 149 -8.82 31.98 4.56
C ASP A 149 -7.96 30.93 5.29
N THR A 150 -8.61 29.98 5.97
CA THR A 150 -8.01 28.89 6.73
C THR A 150 -8.53 27.53 6.30
N ALA A 151 -7.77 26.46 6.59
CA ALA A 151 -8.33 25.11 6.56
C ALA A 151 -9.15 24.90 7.83
N ARG A 152 -10.46 24.75 7.71
CA ARG A 152 -11.35 24.51 8.83
C ARG A 152 -11.51 23.02 9.08
N VAL A 153 -11.29 22.59 10.31
CA VAL A 153 -11.50 21.20 10.76
C VAL A 153 -12.70 21.18 11.68
N GLU A 154 -13.83 20.66 11.21
CA GLU A 154 -15.03 20.42 11.99
C GLU A 154 -15.00 18.99 12.53
N VAL A 155 -15.28 18.83 13.81
CA VAL A 155 -15.26 17.54 14.49
C VAL A 155 -16.57 17.39 15.25
N THR A 156 -17.36 16.39 14.87
CA THR A 156 -18.53 15.95 15.63
C THR A 156 -18.20 14.63 16.32
N VAL A 157 -18.36 14.59 17.65
CA VAL A 157 -18.15 13.40 18.47
C VAL A 157 -19.51 12.85 18.87
N GLY A 158 -19.86 11.65 18.39
CA GLY A 158 -21.00 10.87 18.85
C GLY A 158 -20.61 10.03 20.06
N TYR A 159 -21.48 10.01 21.09
CA TYR A 159 -21.23 9.30 22.34
C TYR A 159 -22.52 8.85 23.03
N ARG A 160 -22.37 7.92 23.99
CA ARG A 160 -23.43 7.51 24.93
C ARG A 160 -23.08 7.95 26.35
N ASP A 161 -24.06 8.48 27.08
CA ASP A 161 -23.94 8.86 28.49
C ASP A 161 -22.72 9.76 28.78
N ASP A 162 -21.87 9.40 29.76
CA ASP A 162 -20.71 10.15 30.27
C ASP A 162 -19.40 9.86 29.49
N GLU A 163 -19.48 9.19 28.34
CA GLU A 163 -18.28 8.75 27.58
C GLU A 163 -17.50 9.89 26.93
N LEU A 164 -18.14 11.04 26.72
CA LEU A 164 -17.54 12.22 26.09
C LEU A 164 -16.29 12.71 26.85
N GLU A 165 -16.27 12.56 28.17
CA GLU A 165 -15.13 12.94 29.02
C GLU A 165 -13.85 12.14 28.70
N LEU A 166 -13.99 10.98 28.06
CA LEU A 166 -12.85 10.14 27.65
C LEU A 166 -12.21 10.62 26.34
N ALA A 167 -12.90 11.47 25.57
CA ALA A 167 -12.39 12.00 24.31
C ALA A 167 -11.74 13.37 24.53
N LYS A 168 -10.52 13.53 24.02
CA LYS A 168 -9.89 14.84 23.86
C LYS A 168 -9.62 15.10 22.40
N VAL A 169 -10.09 16.26 21.93
CA VAL A 169 -9.78 16.76 20.59
C VAL A 169 -9.11 18.10 20.77
N CYS A 170 -7.88 18.23 20.28
CA CYS A 170 -7.06 19.41 20.55
C CYS A 170 -6.42 19.95 19.28
N LYS A 171 -6.32 21.27 19.20
CA LYS A 171 -5.40 21.93 18.29
C LYS A 171 -3.99 21.71 18.80
N VAL A 172 -3.14 21.17 17.93
CA VAL A 172 -1.77 20.79 18.26
C VAL A 172 -0.81 21.36 17.23
N SER A 173 0.42 21.57 17.65
CA SER A 173 1.51 21.98 16.77
C SER A 173 2.77 21.17 17.05
N ARG A 174 3.72 21.21 16.11
CA ARG A 174 5.09 20.72 16.30
C ARG A 174 6.08 21.86 16.04
N ALA A 175 7.35 21.61 16.34
CA ALA A 175 8.41 22.53 15.96
C ALA A 175 8.37 22.80 14.43
N GLY A 176 8.50 24.08 14.04
CA GLY A 176 8.53 24.51 12.64
C GLY A 176 7.15 24.57 11.98
N SER A 177 6.36 25.61 12.27
CA SER A 177 5.09 25.96 11.60
C SER A 177 4.15 24.79 11.21
N GLU A 178 4.18 23.67 11.92
CA GLU A 178 3.30 22.52 11.67
C GLU A 178 2.08 22.63 12.58
N ASN A 179 0.89 22.59 11.97
CA ASN A 179 -0.37 22.75 12.69
C ASN A 179 -1.30 21.58 12.38
N GLY A 180 -2.06 21.17 13.38
CA GLY A 180 -2.93 20.02 13.22
C GLY A 180 -3.98 19.87 14.30
N VAL A 181 -4.76 18.80 14.17
CA VAL A 181 -5.76 18.38 15.16
C VAL A 181 -5.46 16.96 15.60
N GLY A 182 -5.38 16.77 16.92
CA GLY A 182 -5.14 15.49 17.56
C GLY A 182 -6.40 14.94 18.23
N PHE A 183 -6.70 13.67 17.99
CA PHE A 183 -7.78 12.92 18.64
C PHE A 183 -7.16 11.95 19.66
N PHE A 184 -7.54 12.05 20.92
CA PHE A 184 -6.95 11.27 22.00
C PHE A 184 -8.02 10.58 22.83
N THR A 185 -7.86 9.27 23.06
CA THR A 185 -8.64 8.49 24.03
C THR A 185 -7.71 7.62 24.88
N PRO A 186 -8.13 7.16 26.07
CA PRO A 186 -7.35 6.22 26.86
C PRO A 186 -7.04 4.92 26.09
N ARG A 187 -5.90 4.29 26.38
CA ARG A 187 -5.54 2.98 25.79
C ARG A 187 -6.34 1.83 26.42
N HIS A 188 -6.70 1.96 27.68
CA HIS A 188 -7.38 0.94 28.44
C HIS A 188 -8.50 1.61 29.21
N ALA A 189 -9.75 1.32 28.87
CA ALA A 189 -10.86 1.66 29.71
C ALA A 189 -11.64 0.39 30.03
N HIS A 190 -11.89 0.15 31.31
CA HIS A 190 -12.54 -1.06 31.82
C HIS A 190 -14.03 -1.17 31.44
N ARG A 191 -14.57 -0.21 30.68
CA ARG A 191 -15.96 -0.20 30.26
C ARG A 191 -16.07 -0.93 28.92
N ASN A 192 -16.67 -2.11 28.96
CA ASN A 192 -16.96 -2.95 27.79
C ASN A 192 -17.98 -2.33 26.79
N ARG A 193 -18.30 -1.04 26.91
CA ARG A 193 -19.37 -0.38 26.16
C ARG A 193 -19.06 1.04 25.68
N ILE A 194 -17.81 1.49 25.75
CA ILE A 194 -17.45 2.83 25.24
C ILE A 194 -17.72 2.89 23.73
N SER A 195 -18.61 3.80 23.36
CA SER A 195 -19.07 4.04 22.00
C SER A 195 -18.76 5.47 21.61
N LEU A 196 -17.48 5.76 21.36
CA LEU A 196 -17.06 7.04 20.79
C LEU A 196 -16.92 6.91 19.28
N ARG A 197 -17.59 7.81 18.55
CA ARG A 197 -17.49 7.92 17.10
C ARG A 197 -17.08 9.34 16.73
N PHE A 198 -16.01 9.46 15.94
CA PHE A 198 -15.54 10.73 15.42
C PHE A 198 -15.99 10.91 13.97
N ASP A 199 -16.60 12.04 13.70
CA ASP A 199 -16.97 12.52 12.37
C ASP A 199 -16.18 13.79 12.11
N VAL A 200 -15.24 13.75 11.16
CA VAL A 200 -14.29 14.83 10.94
C VAL A 200 -14.43 15.34 9.51
N ARG A 201 -14.57 16.65 9.35
CA ARG A 201 -14.59 17.31 8.05
C ARG A 201 -13.48 18.34 8.00
N VAL A 202 -12.52 18.12 7.10
CA VAL A 202 -11.49 19.10 6.73
C VAL A 202 -12.00 19.84 5.51
N LEU A 203 -12.32 21.11 5.70
CA LEU A 203 -12.86 22.01 4.69
C LEU A 203 -11.77 22.99 4.26
N LEU A 204 -11.31 22.84 3.03
CA LEU A 204 -10.37 23.73 2.38
C LEU A 204 -11.11 24.85 1.62
N PRO A 205 -10.53 26.03 1.45
CA PRO A 205 -11.14 27.07 0.61
C PRO A 205 -11.34 26.61 -0.85
N LYS A 206 -12.41 27.09 -1.48
CA LYS A 206 -12.71 26.86 -2.90
C LYS A 206 -12.05 27.90 -3.80
N ALA A 207 -10.72 27.85 -3.81
CA ALA A 207 -9.87 28.67 -4.66
C ALA A 207 -8.64 27.86 -5.07
N PRO A 208 -7.92 28.23 -6.15
CA PRO A 208 -6.60 27.68 -6.45
C PRO A 208 -5.70 27.74 -5.22
N LEU A 209 -5.38 26.57 -4.68
CA LEU A 209 -4.70 26.44 -3.40
C LEU A 209 -3.58 25.43 -3.52
N THR A 210 -2.38 25.84 -3.11
CA THR A 210 -1.25 24.94 -2.96
C THR A 210 -1.03 24.65 -1.47
N ILE A 211 -1.07 23.38 -1.08
CA ILE A 211 -0.79 22.93 0.29
C ILE A 211 0.58 22.25 0.29
N GLN A 212 1.48 22.73 1.16
CA GLN A 212 2.86 22.27 1.21
C GLN A 212 3.00 20.80 1.64
N ASP A 213 2.33 20.41 2.72
CA ASP A 213 2.34 19.02 3.18
C ASP A 213 1.07 18.75 3.98
N PHE A 214 0.27 17.77 3.55
CA PHE A 214 -0.91 17.33 4.29
C PHE A 214 -0.74 15.89 4.75
N ARG A 215 -0.89 15.63 6.05
CA ARG A 215 -0.68 14.29 6.61
C ARG A 215 -1.81 13.82 7.51
N THR A 216 -2.14 12.54 7.41
CA THR A 216 -2.99 11.87 8.40
C THR A 216 -2.29 10.65 8.97
N ASP A 217 -2.53 10.40 10.25
CA ASP A 217 -2.19 9.16 10.92
C ASP A 217 -3.41 8.70 11.73
N LEU A 218 -4.33 8.03 11.04
CA LEU A 218 -5.67 7.74 11.51
C LEU A 218 -6.04 6.26 11.32
N PRO A 219 -5.47 5.33 12.12
CA PRO A 219 -5.52 3.90 11.82
C PRO A 219 -6.91 3.27 11.82
N LEU A 220 -7.85 3.83 12.58
CA LEU A 220 -9.23 3.35 12.71
C LEU A 220 -10.28 4.28 12.06
N PHE A 221 -9.84 5.14 11.13
CA PHE A 221 -10.73 6.06 10.42
C PHE A 221 -10.86 5.67 8.96
N SER A 222 -12.10 5.65 8.46
CA SER A 222 -12.32 5.72 7.02
C SER A 222 -11.89 7.10 6.54
N GLN A 223 -11.10 7.18 5.49
CA GLN A 223 -10.60 8.46 4.98
C GLN A 223 -11.15 8.67 3.58
N GLN A 224 -11.90 9.74 3.39
CA GLN A 224 -12.47 10.12 2.11
C GLN A 224 -11.89 11.47 1.68
N VAL A 225 -11.31 11.51 0.49
CA VAL A 225 -10.90 12.75 -0.17
C VAL A 225 -11.93 13.02 -1.27
N GLY A 226 -12.62 14.16 -1.20
CA GLY A 226 -13.54 14.59 -2.25
C GLY A 226 -12.82 15.01 -3.53
N ALA A 227 -13.56 15.49 -4.53
CA ALA A 227 -12.98 16.08 -5.72
C ALA A 227 -12.27 17.41 -5.39
N LEU A 228 -10.94 17.40 -5.40
CA LEU A 228 -10.10 18.56 -5.05
C LEU A 228 -9.44 19.18 -6.30
N GLU A 229 -10.23 19.51 -7.32
CA GLU A 229 -9.71 19.96 -8.63
C GLU A 229 -8.89 21.25 -8.56
N THR A 230 -9.21 22.14 -7.63
CA THR A 230 -8.51 23.42 -7.46
C THR A 230 -7.43 23.40 -6.37
N VAL A 231 -7.21 22.25 -5.73
CA VAL A 231 -6.17 22.10 -4.71
C VAL A 231 -5.04 21.24 -5.25
N PHE A 232 -3.82 21.76 -5.17
CA PHE A 232 -2.60 21.02 -5.45
C PHE A 232 -1.83 20.77 -4.16
N PHE A 233 -1.44 19.53 -3.91
CA PHE A 233 -0.60 19.18 -2.77
C PHE A 233 0.85 18.99 -3.22
N GLU A 234 1.79 19.77 -2.70
CA GLU A 234 3.21 19.45 -2.90
C GLU A 234 3.53 18.06 -2.31
N SER A 235 2.99 17.78 -1.11
CA SER A 235 3.01 16.45 -0.50
C SER A 235 1.68 16.12 0.15
N ILE A 236 1.18 14.90 -0.08
CA ILE A 236 0.06 14.33 0.67
C ILE A 236 0.40 12.93 1.17
N THR A 237 0.21 12.69 2.47
CA THR A 237 0.40 11.37 3.08
C THR A 237 -0.82 10.96 3.89
N LEU A 238 -1.53 9.93 3.45
CA LEU A 238 -2.63 9.35 4.22
C LEU A 238 -2.24 8.00 4.78
N HIS A 239 -2.27 7.87 6.11
CA HIS A 239 -1.98 6.62 6.81
C HIS A 239 -3.21 6.11 7.55
N GLY A 240 -3.62 4.89 7.21
CA GLY A 240 -4.70 4.14 7.84
C GLY A 240 -4.26 2.71 8.17
N ALA A 241 -5.15 1.93 8.80
CA ALA A 241 -4.87 0.53 9.08
C ALA A 241 -6.08 -0.39 8.86
N MET A 242 -7.23 -0.09 9.47
CA MET A 242 -8.38 -1.01 9.52
C MET A 242 -9.60 -0.53 8.72
N LYS A 243 -9.52 0.67 8.15
CA LYS A 243 -10.62 1.32 7.45
C LYS A 243 -10.14 1.87 6.12
N PRO A 244 -11.01 1.93 5.10
CA PRO A 244 -10.60 2.21 3.72
C PRO A 244 -10.14 3.66 3.52
N ILE A 245 -9.38 3.85 2.45
CA ILE A 245 -9.04 5.16 1.89
C ILE A 245 -9.74 5.26 0.53
N TYR A 246 -10.64 6.24 0.40
CA TYR A 246 -11.37 6.55 -0.81
C TYR A 246 -10.97 7.93 -1.32
N VAL A 247 -10.57 8.03 -2.58
CA VAL A 247 -10.13 9.29 -3.19
C VAL A 247 -10.95 9.56 -4.44
N GLU A 248 -11.86 10.51 -4.38
CA GLU A 248 -12.65 10.90 -5.54
C GLU A 248 -11.75 11.53 -6.61
N SER A 249 -10.91 12.51 -6.26
CA SER A 249 -9.84 13.02 -7.13
C SER A 249 -8.85 13.87 -6.35
N VAL A 250 -7.55 13.64 -6.52
CA VAL A 250 -6.48 14.45 -5.91
C VAL A 250 -5.35 14.72 -6.89
N SER A 251 -4.80 15.94 -6.85
CA SER A 251 -3.61 16.34 -7.61
C SER A 251 -2.44 16.63 -6.66
N THR A 252 -1.28 16.03 -6.90
CA THR A 252 -0.12 16.17 -6.00
C THR A 252 1.22 16.04 -6.70
N ALA A 253 2.28 16.68 -6.20
CA ALA A 253 3.63 16.31 -6.63
C ALA A 253 4.03 14.95 -6.04
N VAL A 254 3.93 14.79 -4.71
CA VAL A 254 4.28 13.56 -4.00
C VAL A 254 3.12 13.00 -3.17
N GLY A 255 2.56 11.87 -3.58
CA GLY A 255 1.48 11.17 -2.89
C GLY A 255 1.93 9.90 -2.17
N LYS A 256 1.51 9.69 -0.92
CA LYS A 256 1.77 8.46 -0.16
C LYS A 256 0.50 7.99 0.57
N PHE A 257 -0.09 6.90 0.10
CA PHE A 257 -1.33 6.36 0.66
C PHE A 257 -1.07 4.97 1.19
N LYS A 258 -1.11 4.81 2.51
CA LYS A 258 -0.75 3.57 3.19
C LYS A 258 -1.89 3.06 4.05
N ASN A 259 -2.23 1.81 3.86
CA ASN A 259 -3.20 1.08 4.65
C ASN A 259 -2.60 -0.27 5.08
N ALA A 260 -3.25 -0.99 5.99
CA ALA A 260 -2.84 -2.34 6.34
C ALA A 260 -3.85 -3.38 5.84
N ASN A 261 -5.11 -3.23 6.25
CA ASN A 261 -6.15 -4.25 6.11
C ASN A 261 -7.42 -3.70 5.46
N SER A 262 -7.31 -2.59 4.74
CA SER A 262 -8.44 -2.02 4.01
C SER A 262 -8.00 -1.47 2.66
N PRO A 263 -8.93 -1.39 1.70
CA PRO A 263 -8.59 -1.03 0.34
C PRO A 263 -8.18 0.43 0.21
N ILE A 264 -7.46 0.70 -0.87
CA ILE A 264 -7.18 2.05 -1.39
C ILE A 264 -7.84 2.12 -2.75
N GLU A 265 -8.78 3.05 -2.90
CA GLU A 265 -9.56 3.20 -4.14
C GLU A 265 -9.65 4.67 -4.52
N GLY A 266 -9.55 4.99 -5.81
CA GLY A 266 -9.74 6.36 -6.26
C GLY A 266 -8.96 6.83 -7.48
N ASN A 267 -8.99 8.14 -7.72
CA ASN A 267 -8.31 8.81 -8.83
C ASN A 267 -7.17 9.69 -8.32
N PHE A 268 -5.98 9.51 -8.89
CA PHE A 268 -4.76 10.18 -8.45
C PHE A 268 -4.03 10.81 -9.62
N ASN A 269 -3.71 12.08 -9.52
CA ASN A 269 -2.86 12.79 -10.47
C ASN A 269 -1.55 13.16 -9.79
N THR A 270 -0.42 12.74 -10.37
CA THR A 270 0.91 13.08 -9.84
C THR A 270 1.88 13.62 -10.88
N SER A 271 2.69 14.60 -10.46
CA SER A 271 3.79 15.15 -11.27
C SER A 271 5.17 14.66 -10.85
N THR A 272 5.31 13.87 -9.78
CA THR A 272 6.63 13.36 -9.34
C THR A 272 6.57 11.91 -8.88
N SER A 273 5.83 11.60 -7.81
CA SER A 273 5.76 10.22 -7.31
C SER A 273 4.47 9.90 -6.56
N LEU A 274 3.97 8.69 -6.76
CA LEU A 274 2.82 8.13 -6.04
C LEU A 274 3.16 6.77 -5.44
N ASP A 275 3.05 6.62 -4.12
CA ASP A 275 3.26 5.37 -3.38
C ASP A 275 1.93 4.90 -2.77
N LEU A 276 1.39 3.79 -3.27
CA LEU A 276 0.16 3.16 -2.80
C LEU A 276 0.51 1.81 -2.19
N ALA A 277 0.31 1.66 -0.88
CA ALA A 277 0.69 0.44 -0.18
C ALA A 277 -0.40 -0.08 0.77
N THR A 278 -0.67 -1.38 0.69
CA THR A 278 -1.52 -2.10 1.64
C THR A 278 -0.90 -3.46 1.98
N ALA A 279 -1.36 -4.14 3.03
CA ALA A 279 -0.89 -5.51 3.31
C ALA A 279 -1.89 -6.54 2.79
N ASN A 280 -3.19 -6.34 3.05
CA ASN A 280 -4.18 -7.41 2.92
C ASN A 280 -5.42 -7.03 2.10
N SER A 281 -5.42 -5.87 1.43
CA SER A 281 -6.58 -5.42 0.68
C SER A 281 -6.23 -4.90 -0.70
N ALA A 282 -7.24 -4.74 -1.54
CA ALA A 282 -7.05 -4.39 -2.93
C ALA A 282 -6.59 -2.93 -3.08
N ILE A 283 -5.87 -2.69 -4.16
CA ILE A 283 -5.63 -1.35 -4.72
C ILE A 283 -6.43 -1.29 -6.02
N ASN A 284 -7.39 -0.38 -6.12
CA ASN A 284 -8.22 -0.18 -7.32
C ASN A 284 -8.26 1.29 -7.71
N VAL A 285 -7.44 1.70 -8.68
CA VAL A 285 -7.14 3.11 -8.91
C VAL A 285 -7.12 3.52 -10.38
N ILE A 286 -7.34 4.81 -10.63
CA ILE A 286 -6.97 5.46 -11.89
C ILE A 286 -5.87 6.46 -11.59
N VAL A 287 -4.79 6.41 -12.35
CA VAL A 287 -3.59 7.21 -12.11
C VAL A 287 -3.22 8.01 -13.36
N GLY A 288 -3.19 9.34 -13.23
CA GLY A 288 -2.58 10.23 -14.21
C GLY A 288 -1.15 10.59 -13.79
N LEU A 289 -0.18 10.20 -14.59
CA LEU A 289 1.22 10.60 -14.43
C LEU A 289 1.52 11.76 -15.37
N PHE A 290 2.00 12.87 -14.83
CA PHE A 290 2.33 14.08 -15.58
C PHE A 290 3.84 14.29 -15.58
N ASN A 291 4.45 14.52 -16.74
CA ASN A 291 5.89 14.70 -16.86
C ASN A 291 6.24 15.63 -18.03
N ALA A 292 7.12 16.62 -17.86
CA ALA A 292 7.61 17.41 -18.99
C ALA A 292 8.84 16.75 -19.62
N ASP A 293 9.06 16.94 -20.93
CA ASP A 293 10.22 16.39 -21.60
C ASP A 293 11.53 16.99 -21.02
N GLY A 294 12.48 16.12 -20.69
CA GLY A 294 13.72 16.49 -20.02
C GLY A 294 13.67 16.55 -18.48
N GLU A 295 12.52 16.36 -17.85
CA GLU A 295 12.40 16.29 -16.39
C GLU A 295 12.84 14.93 -15.82
N GLU A 296 12.91 14.86 -14.48
CA GLU A 296 13.06 13.60 -13.75
C GLU A 296 11.84 12.70 -13.99
N THR A 297 12.03 11.39 -13.91
CA THR A 297 10.96 10.41 -14.16
C THR A 297 9.81 10.55 -13.17
N THR A 298 8.57 10.66 -13.67
CA THR A 298 7.37 10.59 -12.83
C THR A 298 7.03 9.12 -12.54
N SER A 299 6.83 8.76 -11.28
CA SER A 299 6.74 7.37 -10.85
C SER A 299 5.46 7.01 -10.08
N VAL A 300 5.02 5.77 -10.20
CA VAL A 300 4.00 5.18 -9.33
C VAL A 300 4.43 3.80 -8.86
N SER A 301 4.32 3.54 -7.56
CA SER A 301 4.49 2.23 -6.95
C SER A 301 3.20 1.78 -6.29
N MET A 302 2.74 0.57 -6.62
CA MET A 302 1.57 -0.07 -6.06
C MET A 302 1.97 -1.40 -5.43
N GLU A 303 1.74 -1.53 -4.13
CA GLU A 303 2.22 -2.69 -3.36
C GLU A 303 1.13 -3.26 -2.46
N THR A 304 0.92 -4.57 -2.53
CA THR A 304 0.07 -5.31 -1.59
C THR A 304 0.61 -6.70 -1.32
N ALA A 305 0.48 -7.25 -0.11
CA ALA A 305 1.00 -8.61 0.11
C ALA A 305 0.07 -9.68 -0.46
N ASN A 306 -1.25 -9.54 -0.26
CA ASN A 306 -2.17 -10.67 -0.43
C ASN A 306 -3.33 -10.44 -1.41
N ALA A 307 -3.57 -9.19 -1.81
CA ALA A 307 -4.78 -8.81 -2.54
C ALA A 307 -4.46 -8.36 -3.97
N PRO A 308 -5.47 -8.22 -4.84
CA PRO A 308 -5.25 -7.79 -6.23
C PRO A 308 -4.88 -6.29 -6.33
N ILE A 309 -4.17 -5.97 -7.41
CA ILE A 309 -3.94 -4.60 -7.89
C ILE A 309 -4.65 -4.46 -9.23
N SER A 310 -5.52 -3.46 -9.35
CA SER A 310 -6.20 -3.08 -10.59
C SER A 310 -5.96 -1.60 -10.84
N ALA A 311 -5.35 -1.23 -11.96
CA ALA A 311 -5.07 0.17 -12.26
C ALA A 311 -5.30 0.55 -13.73
N GLY A 312 -5.99 1.66 -13.94
CA GLY A 312 -6.00 2.40 -15.21
C GLY A 312 -4.98 3.52 -15.17
N ILE A 313 -4.08 3.61 -16.15
CA ILE A 313 -2.92 4.51 -16.10
C ILE A 313 -2.89 5.41 -17.34
N SER A 314 -2.78 6.72 -17.13
CA SER A 314 -2.56 7.72 -18.17
C SER A 314 -1.15 8.30 -18.08
N LEU A 315 -0.41 8.32 -19.19
CA LEU A 315 0.95 8.86 -19.27
C LEU A 315 0.93 10.18 -20.04
N LEU A 316 0.90 11.30 -19.34
CA LEU A 316 0.61 12.61 -19.94
C LEU A 316 1.85 13.51 -19.94
N SER A 317 2.25 13.94 -21.13
CA SER A 317 3.31 14.95 -21.27
C SER A 317 2.76 16.34 -20.98
N THR A 318 3.49 17.10 -20.15
CA THR A 318 3.23 18.53 -19.91
C THR A 318 4.12 19.44 -20.76
N ALA A 319 4.92 18.88 -21.67
CA ALA A 319 5.71 19.66 -22.61
C ALA A 319 4.80 20.43 -23.59
N PRO A 320 5.25 21.56 -24.17
CA PRO A 320 4.44 22.32 -25.14
C PRO A 320 4.01 21.55 -26.39
N SER A 321 4.75 20.49 -26.75
CA SER A 321 4.40 19.59 -27.85
C SER A 321 3.39 18.52 -27.47
N SER A 322 3.07 18.35 -26.18
CA SER A 322 2.27 17.25 -25.63
C SER A 322 2.81 15.85 -25.99
N THR A 323 4.11 15.75 -26.25
CA THR A 323 4.83 14.51 -26.58
C THR A 323 5.96 14.25 -25.58
N GLY A 324 6.44 13.02 -25.51
CA GLY A 324 7.55 12.63 -24.64
C GLY A 324 7.11 12.34 -23.20
N GLY A 325 8.02 12.59 -22.26
CA GLY A 325 7.88 12.28 -20.84
C GLY A 325 8.50 10.94 -20.47
N LYS A 326 8.99 10.84 -19.22
CA LYS A 326 9.57 9.63 -18.64
C LYS A 326 8.71 9.15 -17.48
N PHE A 327 8.31 7.88 -17.53
CA PHE A 327 7.40 7.29 -16.59
C PHE A 327 7.95 5.96 -16.05
N ASP A 328 7.77 5.74 -14.75
CA ASP A 328 8.13 4.48 -14.05
C ASP A 328 6.91 3.94 -13.30
N VAL A 329 6.44 2.75 -13.70
CA VAL A 329 5.26 2.11 -13.14
C VAL A 329 5.67 0.80 -12.50
N LYS A 330 5.38 0.66 -11.21
CA LYS A 330 5.71 -0.53 -10.42
C LYS A 330 4.48 -1.10 -9.75
N ALA A 331 4.25 -2.40 -9.93
CA ALA A 331 3.17 -3.13 -9.30
C ALA A 331 3.69 -4.45 -8.71
N TYR A 332 3.50 -4.63 -7.41
CA TYR A 332 3.98 -5.80 -6.68
C TYR A 332 2.90 -6.41 -5.80
N THR A 333 2.71 -7.73 -5.92
CA THR A 333 1.91 -8.49 -4.96
C THR A 333 2.43 -9.90 -4.74
N ALA A 334 2.38 -10.44 -3.52
CA ALA A 334 2.84 -11.82 -3.34
C ALA A 334 1.82 -12.82 -3.89
N ARG A 335 0.51 -12.54 -3.74
CA ARG A 335 -0.55 -13.52 -4.05
C ARG A 335 -1.62 -13.04 -5.02
N GLY A 336 -1.85 -11.73 -5.08
CA GLY A 336 -2.94 -11.18 -5.87
C GLY A 336 -2.68 -11.21 -7.38
N LYS A 337 -3.77 -11.02 -8.13
CA LYS A 337 -3.72 -10.66 -9.55
C LYS A 337 -3.18 -9.24 -9.68
N ILE A 338 -2.36 -9.00 -10.69
CA ILE A 338 -2.06 -7.65 -11.18
C ILE A 338 -2.78 -7.46 -12.51
N GLU A 339 -3.57 -6.40 -12.61
CA GLU A 339 -4.26 -5.97 -13.83
C GLU A 339 -3.95 -4.49 -14.08
N LEU A 340 -3.22 -4.21 -15.16
CA LEU A 340 -2.83 -2.84 -15.53
C LEU A 340 -3.32 -2.54 -16.95
N GLY A 341 -4.02 -1.42 -17.11
CA GLY A 341 -4.41 -0.89 -18.41
C GLY A 341 -3.85 0.50 -18.62
N PHE A 342 -3.07 0.71 -19.67
CA PHE A 342 -2.62 2.03 -20.09
C PHE A 342 -3.70 2.65 -20.98
N ILE A 343 -4.56 3.47 -20.38
CA ILE A 343 -5.77 4.00 -21.02
C ILE A 343 -5.49 5.18 -21.94
N ASP A 344 -4.41 5.92 -21.67
CA ASP A 344 -3.95 7.05 -22.47
C ASP A 344 -2.42 7.17 -22.33
N ALA A 345 -1.75 7.62 -23.38
CA ALA A 345 -0.32 7.89 -23.33
C ALA A 345 0.12 8.83 -24.44
N SER A 346 0.82 9.91 -24.07
CA SER A 346 1.47 10.81 -25.00
C SER A 346 2.41 10.06 -25.94
N VAL A 347 2.42 10.48 -27.19
CA VAL A 347 3.33 9.96 -28.21
C VAL A 347 4.78 10.21 -27.79
N ASP A 348 5.69 9.30 -28.14
CA ASP A 348 7.12 9.37 -27.82
C ASP A 348 7.46 9.28 -26.32
N SER A 349 6.50 8.92 -25.47
CA SER A 349 6.74 8.67 -24.04
C SER A 349 7.67 7.48 -23.79
N ALA A 350 8.50 7.59 -22.75
CA ALA A 350 9.38 6.55 -22.26
C ALA A 350 8.77 5.91 -21.01
N LEU A 351 8.46 4.62 -21.07
CA LEU A 351 7.84 3.87 -19.96
C LEU A 351 8.76 2.75 -19.49
N ASP A 352 9.12 2.77 -18.20
CA ASP A 352 9.65 1.60 -17.50
C ASP A 352 8.54 0.97 -16.66
N LEU A 353 8.14 -0.25 -16.98
CA LEU A 353 7.09 -0.99 -16.29
C LEU A 353 7.68 -2.23 -15.64
N THR A 354 7.45 -2.39 -14.34
CA THR A 354 7.69 -3.63 -13.60
C THR A 354 6.42 -4.12 -12.93
N ALA A 355 5.96 -5.32 -13.27
CA ALA A 355 4.78 -5.93 -12.65
C ALA A 355 5.06 -7.37 -12.23
N HIS A 356 5.24 -7.59 -10.92
CA HIS A 356 5.67 -8.89 -10.38
C HIS A 356 4.70 -9.45 -9.34
N THR A 357 4.45 -10.76 -9.42
CA THR A 357 3.75 -11.51 -8.39
C THR A 357 4.34 -12.89 -8.16
N ALA A 358 4.14 -13.49 -6.99
CA ALA A 358 4.60 -14.87 -6.78
C ALA A 358 3.54 -15.88 -7.26
N MET A 359 2.26 -15.64 -6.97
CA MET A 359 1.21 -16.64 -7.19
C MET A 359 0.13 -16.22 -8.18
N GLY A 360 -0.26 -14.96 -8.22
CA GLY A 360 -1.37 -14.50 -9.06
C GLY A 360 -0.97 -14.30 -10.53
N PRO A 361 -1.95 -14.15 -11.43
CA PRO A 361 -1.67 -13.78 -12.82
C PRO A 361 -1.27 -12.30 -12.93
N VAL A 362 -0.56 -11.98 -14.01
CA VAL A 362 -0.24 -10.60 -14.41
C VAL A 362 -0.86 -10.38 -15.80
N ASP A 363 -1.81 -9.47 -15.89
CA ASP A 363 -2.44 -9.07 -17.14
C ASP A 363 -2.15 -7.58 -17.38
N VAL A 364 -1.48 -7.25 -18.48
CA VAL A 364 -1.16 -5.87 -18.86
C VAL A 364 -1.65 -5.58 -20.27
N THR A 365 -2.36 -4.46 -20.42
CA THR A 365 -2.75 -3.90 -21.73
C THR A 365 -2.02 -2.59 -21.94
N MET A 366 -1.14 -2.56 -22.94
CA MET A 366 -0.38 -1.36 -23.31
C MET A 366 -1.19 -0.44 -24.22
N HIS A 367 -0.86 0.85 -24.17
CA HIS A 367 -1.40 1.83 -25.11
C HIS A 367 -0.70 1.69 -26.48
N PRO A 368 -1.38 1.93 -27.63
CA PRO A 368 -0.78 1.85 -28.96
C PRO A 368 0.48 2.70 -29.20
N THR A 369 0.67 3.76 -28.41
CA THR A 369 1.87 4.61 -28.48
C THR A 369 3.12 3.97 -27.87
N TYR A 370 3.00 2.84 -27.17
CA TYR A 370 4.13 2.17 -26.55
C TYR A 370 5.14 1.67 -27.59
N GLU A 371 6.40 2.10 -27.43
CA GLU A 371 7.57 1.65 -28.18
C GLU A 371 8.67 1.25 -27.21
N GLY A 372 9.08 -0.01 -27.20
CA GLY A 372 9.99 -0.50 -26.18
C GLY A 372 10.25 -2.00 -26.23
N GLU A 373 11.12 -2.43 -25.34
CA GLU A 373 11.40 -3.85 -25.10
C GLU A 373 10.40 -4.41 -24.09
N PHE A 374 10.09 -5.69 -24.19
CA PHE A 374 9.26 -6.36 -23.19
C PHE A 374 9.80 -7.75 -22.90
N LYS A 375 9.54 -8.20 -21.67
CA LYS A 375 9.91 -9.51 -21.16
C LYS A 375 8.80 -10.02 -20.26
N LEU A 376 8.32 -11.20 -20.58
CA LEU A 376 7.35 -11.94 -19.79
C LEU A 376 8.03 -13.21 -19.28
N ALA A 377 7.92 -13.49 -17.99
CA ALA A 377 8.48 -14.69 -17.40
C ALA A 377 7.54 -15.34 -16.37
N THR A 378 7.40 -16.65 -16.46
CA THR A 378 6.73 -17.51 -15.48
C THR A 378 7.51 -18.80 -15.24
N VAL A 379 7.27 -19.50 -14.13
CA VAL A 379 7.90 -20.80 -13.85
C VAL A 379 6.97 -21.95 -14.23
N MET A 380 5.70 -21.89 -13.82
CA MET A 380 4.72 -22.97 -14.06
C MET A 380 3.58 -22.62 -15.01
N GLY A 381 3.34 -21.32 -15.25
CA GLY A 381 2.27 -20.89 -16.14
C GLY A 381 2.70 -20.74 -17.59
N ARG A 382 1.91 -19.96 -18.34
CA ARG A 382 2.20 -19.58 -19.73
C ARG A 382 2.44 -18.08 -19.82
N ALA A 383 3.45 -17.69 -20.58
CA ALA A 383 3.67 -16.32 -21.02
C ALA A 383 3.03 -16.12 -22.41
N GLU A 384 2.14 -15.14 -22.54
CA GLU A 384 1.35 -14.88 -23.74
C GLU A 384 1.44 -13.41 -24.15
N VAL A 385 1.63 -13.18 -25.44
CA VAL A 385 1.64 -11.84 -26.04
C VAL A 385 0.61 -11.84 -27.16
N THR A 386 -0.33 -10.91 -27.08
CA THR A 386 -1.29 -10.59 -28.13
C THR A 386 -0.96 -9.22 -28.68
N HIS A 387 -1.15 -9.01 -29.97
CA HIS A 387 -0.94 -7.72 -30.60
C HIS A 387 -2.00 -7.50 -31.66
N ASP A 388 -2.42 -6.25 -31.77
CA ASP A 388 -3.30 -5.78 -32.83
C ASP A 388 -2.53 -4.85 -33.78
N GLU A 389 -3.16 -4.48 -34.90
CA GLU A 389 -2.67 -3.49 -35.86
C GLU A 389 -3.43 -2.16 -35.68
N PRO A 390 -3.11 -1.34 -34.64
CA PRO A 390 -3.77 -0.06 -34.44
C PRO A 390 -3.36 0.97 -35.51
N GLU A 391 -4.13 2.06 -35.61
CA GLU A 391 -3.76 3.24 -36.41
C GLU A 391 -2.52 3.93 -35.81
N ASP A 392 -1.67 4.51 -36.65
CA ASP A 392 -0.46 5.22 -36.20
C ASP A 392 -0.84 6.43 -35.34
N PRO A 393 -0.45 6.48 -34.05
CA PRO A 393 -0.78 7.59 -33.17
C PRO A 393 -0.19 8.95 -33.62
N LYS A 394 0.84 8.95 -34.49
CA LYS A 394 1.38 10.17 -35.09
C LYS A 394 0.65 10.62 -36.35
N GLY A 395 -0.14 9.75 -36.97
CA GLY A 395 -0.72 10.00 -38.29
C GLY A 395 0.32 10.14 -39.41
N GLU A 396 1.51 9.53 -39.23
CA GLU A 396 2.61 9.56 -40.21
C GLU A 396 2.60 8.31 -41.12
N ASP A 397 1.49 7.55 -41.11
CA ASP A 397 1.32 6.28 -41.83
C ASP A 397 2.43 5.26 -41.53
N ARG A 398 3.01 5.31 -40.33
CA ARG A 398 4.05 4.36 -39.91
C ARG A 398 3.40 3.01 -39.67
N LYS A 399 4.11 1.93 -40.04
CA LYS A 399 3.69 0.57 -39.73
C LYS A 399 4.22 0.16 -38.35
N ARG A 400 3.33 -0.32 -37.48
CA ARG A 400 3.72 -0.96 -36.21
C ARG A 400 4.35 -2.32 -36.49
N THR A 401 5.50 -2.58 -35.90
CA THR A 401 6.16 -3.88 -35.99
C THR A 401 6.37 -4.44 -34.59
N VAL A 402 5.95 -5.70 -34.40
CA VAL A 402 6.14 -6.45 -33.17
C VAL A 402 7.01 -7.65 -33.49
N SER A 403 8.16 -7.75 -32.82
CA SER A 403 9.08 -8.88 -32.97
C SER A 403 9.39 -9.47 -31.60
N PHE A 404 9.20 -10.78 -31.45
CA PHE A 404 9.50 -11.47 -30.20
C PHE A 404 9.89 -12.93 -30.45
N GLU A 405 10.63 -13.45 -29.48
CA GLU A 405 11.04 -14.84 -29.43
C GLU A 405 10.41 -15.51 -28.21
N ARG A 406 10.14 -16.81 -28.33
CA ARG A 406 9.62 -17.64 -27.24
C ARG A 406 10.67 -18.66 -26.84
N ALA A 407 11.14 -18.59 -25.60
CA ALA A 407 12.00 -19.59 -25.02
C ALA A 407 11.12 -20.58 -24.22
N GLY A 408 10.59 -21.58 -24.94
CA GLY A 408 9.58 -22.49 -24.39
C GLY A 408 8.22 -21.81 -24.21
N GLY A 409 7.41 -22.30 -23.28
CA GLY A 409 6.08 -21.74 -22.98
C GLY A 409 6.07 -20.69 -21.87
N SER A 410 7.22 -20.46 -21.23
CA SER A 410 7.34 -19.78 -19.94
C SER A 410 8.08 -18.44 -19.99
N VAL A 411 8.81 -18.17 -21.07
CA VAL A 411 9.52 -16.90 -21.26
C VAL A 411 9.27 -16.39 -22.68
N VAL A 412 8.87 -15.12 -22.78
CA VAL A 412 8.74 -14.39 -24.05
C VAL A 412 9.50 -13.08 -23.90
N SER A 413 10.33 -12.75 -24.88
CA SER A 413 11.04 -11.48 -24.92
C SER A 413 10.96 -10.90 -26.32
N GLY A 414 10.80 -9.58 -26.41
CA GLY A 414 10.63 -8.93 -27.70
C GLY A 414 10.63 -7.43 -27.58
N ARG A 415 10.17 -6.80 -28.65
CA ARG A 415 10.19 -5.36 -28.84
C ARG A 415 9.09 -4.93 -29.80
N VAL A 416 8.61 -3.72 -29.61
CA VAL A 416 7.61 -3.05 -30.44
C VAL A 416 8.09 -1.66 -30.82
N TRP A 417 7.88 -1.28 -32.08
CA TRP A 417 8.26 0.02 -32.61
C TRP A 417 7.38 0.43 -33.80
N TRP A 418 7.39 1.72 -34.12
CA TRP A 418 6.71 2.30 -35.26
C TRP A 418 7.69 2.74 -36.35
N GLY A 419 7.46 2.32 -37.60
CA GLY A 419 8.26 2.75 -38.76
C GLY A 419 9.58 1.98 -38.88
N GLU A 420 10.68 2.71 -39.11
CA GLU A 420 12.00 2.10 -39.14
C GLU A 420 12.38 1.55 -37.77
N GLU A 421 13.29 0.58 -37.77
CA GLU A 421 13.77 -0.08 -36.57
C GLU A 421 14.41 0.92 -35.60
N GLY A 422 13.60 1.41 -34.64
CA GLY A 422 13.98 2.44 -33.69
C GLY A 422 14.61 1.90 -32.41
N LYS A 423 15.32 2.78 -31.69
CA LYS A 423 15.71 2.53 -30.29
C LYS A 423 14.44 2.58 -29.45
N GLY A 424 14.03 1.45 -28.88
CA GLY A 424 12.89 1.38 -27.95
C GLY A 424 13.04 2.43 -26.84
N LYS A 425 11.92 3.08 -26.48
CA LYS A 425 11.90 4.18 -25.50
C LYS A 425 11.49 3.69 -24.11
N GLY A 426 11.19 2.40 -23.95
CA GLY A 426 10.74 1.83 -22.68
C GLY A 426 11.06 0.36 -22.51
N THR A 427 10.78 -0.14 -21.31
CA THR A 427 10.93 -1.53 -20.89
C THR A 427 9.67 -1.99 -20.17
N ALA A 428 9.25 -3.24 -20.41
CA ALA A 428 8.19 -3.88 -19.65
C ALA A 428 8.65 -5.25 -19.13
N ASP A 429 8.89 -5.37 -17.82
CA ASP A 429 9.24 -6.62 -17.15
C ASP A 429 8.02 -7.16 -16.36
N LEU A 430 7.44 -8.24 -16.87
CA LEU A 430 6.24 -8.86 -16.32
C LEU A 430 6.56 -10.27 -15.83
N LYS A 431 6.24 -10.54 -14.56
CA LYS A 431 6.70 -11.77 -13.93
C LYS A 431 5.70 -12.38 -12.97
N THR A 432 5.57 -13.70 -13.06
CA THR A 432 4.93 -14.50 -12.00
C THR A 432 5.73 -15.77 -11.75
N SER A 433 5.48 -16.51 -10.66
CA SER A 433 6.06 -17.86 -10.51
C SER A 433 5.06 -18.94 -10.93
N LEU A 434 3.80 -18.85 -10.48
CA LEU A 434 2.87 -19.98 -10.59
C LEU A 434 1.78 -19.80 -11.66
N SER A 435 1.40 -18.57 -11.98
CA SER A 435 0.26 -18.28 -12.88
C SER A 435 0.72 -17.88 -14.29
N GLY A 436 -0.24 -17.50 -15.14
CA GLY A 436 0.05 -16.93 -16.45
C GLY A 436 0.47 -15.46 -16.39
N VAL A 437 1.21 -15.03 -17.42
CA VAL A 437 1.54 -13.63 -17.68
C VAL A 437 1.03 -13.29 -19.07
N LYS A 438 0.25 -12.22 -19.20
CA LYS A 438 -0.30 -11.76 -20.46
C LYS A 438 0.07 -10.30 -20.71
N LEU A 439 0.51 -10.04 -21.94
CA LEU A 439 0.74 -8.69 -22.46
C LEU A 439 -0.08 -8.52 -23.74
N ALA A 440 -0.98 -7.55 -23.74
CA ALA A 440 -1.67 -7.07 -24.93
C ALA A 440 -0.98 -5.79 -25.41
N LEU A 441 -0.54 -5.80 -26.68
CA LEU A 441 0.16 -4.71 -27.35
C LEU A 441 -0.74 -3.96 -28.31
#